data_AF-A0AAU2QW20-F1
#
_entry.id   AF-A0AAU2QW20-F1
#
_cell.length_a   1.000
_cell.length_b   1.000
_cell.length_c   1.000
_cell.angle_alpha   90.00
_cell.angle_beta   90.00
_cell.angle_gamma   90.00
#
_symmetry.space_group_name_H-M   'P 1'
#
loop_
_entity.id
_entity.type
_entity.pdbx_description
1 polymer ?
#
loop_
_entity_poly.entity_id
_entity_poly.type
_entity_poly.pdbx_seq_one_letter_code
_entity_poly.pdbx_strand_id
1 'polypeptide(L)' 'MPAVIVYPPDEEGGRRVRVDGTILGRAFRLRDVVAFLETAGLQGVDELDVAGAGWIEWRGGGPDTWEH' A
#
# COMPACT_ATOMS: atom_id res chain seq x y z
N MET A 1 7.95 -3.73 14.42
CA MET A 1 7.96 -3.14 13.06
C MET A 1 6.53 -2.79 12.73
N PRO A 2 6.23 -1.57 12.27
CA PRO A 2 4.85 -1.22 11.87
C PRO A 2 4.45 -2.12 10.72
N ALA A 3 3.34 -2.85 10.87
CA ALA A 3 2.84 -3.73 9.82
C ALA A 3 2.14 -2.88 8.74
N VAL A 4 2.62 -2.97 7.50
CA VAL A 4 1.97 -2.34 6.35
C VAL A 4 1.08 -3.37 5.68
N ILE A 5 -0.21 -3.06 5.57
CA ILE A 5 -1.20 -3.92 4.94
C ILE A 5 -1.92 -3.15 3.85
N VAL A 6 -1.90 -3.72 2.64
CA VAL A 6 -2.71 -3.26 1.52
C VAL A 6 -3.85 -4.23 1.32
N TYR A 7 -5.07 -3.76 1.50
CA TYR A 7 -6.29 -4.56 1.37
C TYR A 7 -6.61 -4.89 -0.10
N PRO A 8 -7.52 -5.85 -0.36
CA PRO A 8 -8.00 -6.08 -1.72
C PRO A 8 -8.61 -4.80 -2.33
N PRO A 9 -8.63 -4.68 -3.66
CA PRO A 9 -9.45 -3.67 -4.32
C PRO A 9 -10.90 -3.75 -3.82
N ASP A 10 -11.48 -2.60 -3.51
CA ASP A 10 -12.87 -2.48 -3.09
C ASP A 10 -13.77 -1.98 -4.23
N GLU A 11 -15.08 -1.89 -3.98
CA GLU A 11 -16.09 -1.51 -5.00
C GLU A 11 -15.87 -0.11 -5.59
N GLU A 12 -15.06 0.76 -4.97
CA GLU A 12 -14.70 2.07 -5.55
C GLU A 12 -13.37 2.02 -6.33
N GLY A 13 -12.83 0.82 -6.59
CA GLY A 13 -11.68 0.57 -7.46
C GLY A 13 -10.31 0.78 -6.81
N GLY A 14 -10.26 1.11 -5.52
CA GLY A 14 -9.02 1.39 -4.80
C GLY A 14 -8.68 0.35 -3.74
N ARG A 15 -7.46 0.39 -3.24
CA ARG A 15 -6.96 -0.46 -2.16
C ARG A 15 -6.73 0.36 -0.91
N ARG A 16 -7.34 -0.02 0.20
CA ARG A 16 -7.08 0.64 1.49
C ARG A 16 -5.67 0.30 1.97
N VAL A 17 -4.97 1.32 2.49
CA VAL A 17 -3.62 1.18 3.04
C VAL A 17 -3.66 1.42 4.54
N ARG A 18 -3.13 0.47 5.30
CA ARG A 18 -3.00 0.54 6.76
C ARG A 18 -1.54 0.43 7.16
N VAL A 19 -1.08 1.35 8.00
CA VAL A 19 0.27 1.35 8.57
C VAL A 19 0.14 1.43 10.08
N ASP A 20 0.79 0.50 10.78
CA ASP A 20 0.80 0.43 12.25
C ASP A 20 -0.60 0.49 12.91
N GLY A 21 -1.57 -0.17 12.29
CA GLY A 21 -2.95 -0.19 12.77
C GLY A 21 -3.81 1.01 12.36
N THR A 22 -3.24 2.05 11.76
CA THR A 22 -3.96 3.24 11.30
C THR A 22 -4.22 3.17 9.79
N ILE A 23 -5.45 3.44 9.36
CA ILE A 23 -5.78 3.54 7.93
C ILE A 23 -5.37 4.92 7.44
N LEU A 24 -4.46 4.97 6.47
CA LEU A 24 -3.95 6.23 5.91
C LEU A 24 -4.80 6.73 4.75
N GLY A 25 -5.47 5.82 4.05
CA GLY A 25 -6.35 6.18 2.95
C GLY A 25 -6.52 5.05 1.95
N ARG A 26 -6.89 5.43 0.73
CA ARG A 26 -7.10 4.53 -0.39
C ARG A 26 -6.15 4.88 -1.53
N ALA A 27 -5.40 3.87 -1.96
CA ALA A 27 -4.49 3.93 -3.09
C ALA A 27 -5.20 3.40 -4.32
N PHE A 28 -5.02 4.06 -5.47
CA PHE A 28 -5.50 3.57 -6.76
C PHE A 28 -4.36 3.01 -7.59
N ARG A 29 -3.12 3.34 -7.22
CA ARG A 29 -1.89 2.85 -7.86
C ARG A 29 -0.80 2.66 -6.82
N LEU A 30 0.27 1.98 -7.22
CA LEU A 30 1.44 1.70 -6.38
C LEU A 30 2.09 3.00 -5.85
N ARG A 31 2.21 4.03 -6.68
CA ARG A 31 2.67 5.37 -6.29
C ARG A 31 1.88 6.00 -5.13
N ASP A 32 0.58 5.74 -5.01
CA ASP A 32 -0.21 6.27 -3.90
C ASP A 32 0.16 5.59 -2.58
N VAL A 33 0.52 4.30 -2.64
CA VAL A 33 1.05 3.55 -1.49
C VAL A 33 2.36 4.19 -1.02
N VAL A 34 3.27 4.50 -1.94
CA VAL A 34 4.54 5.22 -1.63
C VAL A 34 4.25 6.53 -0.90
N ALA A 35 3.33 7.35 -1.40
CA ALA A 35 2.96 8.62 -0.78
C ALA A 35 2.40 8.46 0.65
N PHE A 36 1.62 7.41 0.90
CA PHE A 36 1.14 7.09 2.26
C PHE A 36 2.28 6.67 3.18
N LEU A 37 3.21 5.86 2.69
CA LEU A 37 4.38 5.41 3.47
C LEU A 37 5.28 6.58 3.83
N GLU A 38 5.52 7.50 2.89
CA GLU A 38 6.22 8.76 3.15
C GLU A 38 5.53 9.55 4.27
N THR A 39 4.21 9.73 4.17
CA THR A 39 3.42 10.43 5.21
C THR A 39 3.52 9.74 6.58
N ALA A 40 3.71 8.42 6.61
CA ALA A 40 3.91 7.63 7.82
C ALA A 40 5.36 7.60 8.33
N GLY A 41 6.30 8.31 7.68
CA GLY A 41 7.70 8.39 8.08
C GLY A 41 8.63 7.36 7.43
N LEU A 42 8.11 6.51 6.52
CA LEU A 42 8.91 5.58 5.71
C LEU A 42 9.38 6.30 4.44
N GLN A 43 10.29 7.25 4.63
CA GLN A 43 10.85 8.08 3.56
C GLN A 43 11.90 7.31 2.75
N GLY A 44 12.05 7.65 1.46
CA GLY A 44 13.10 7.10 0.60
C GLY A 44 12.82 5.69 0.06
N VAL A 45 11.56 5.23 0.12
CA VAL A 45 11.10 4.04 -0.60
C VAL A 45 10.49 4.46 -1.94
N ASP A 46 10.76 3.70 -2.99
CA ASP A 46 10.13 3.88 -4.29
C ASP A 46 9.11 2.76 -4.61
N GLU A 47 8.53 2.79 -5.81
CA GLU A 47 7.56 1.79 -6.24
C GLU A 47 8.16 0.38 -6.33
N LEU A 48 9.44 0.25 -6.72
CA LEU A 48 10.15 -1.04 -6.79
C LEU A 48 10.41 -1.60 -5.39
N ASP A 49 10.83 -0.75 -4.45
CA ASP A 49 10.99 -1.13 -3.05
C ASP A 49 9.67 -1.64 -2.46
N VAL A 50 8.57 -0.92 -2.70
CA VAL A 50 7.24 -1.27 -2.21
C VAL A 50 6.71 -2.56 -2.86
N ALA A 51 6.93 -2.74 -4.16
CA ALA A 51 6.52 -3.97 -4.85
C ALA A 51 7.30 -5.20 -4.37
N GLY A 52 8.60 -5.05 -4.11
CA GLY A 52 9.49 -6.11 -3.65
C GLY A 52 9.51 -6.33 -2.13
N ALA A 53 8.85 -5.46 -1.35
CA ALA A 53 8.93 -5.46 0.10
C ALA A 53 8.25 -6.68 0.73
N GLY A 54 9.05 -7.57 1.34
CA GLY A 54 8.54 -8.66 2.17
C GLY A 54 7.88 -8.21 3.50
N TRP A 55 7.94 -6.92 3.83
CA TRP A 55 7.31 -6.31 5.00
C TRP A 55 5.94 -5.68 4.70
N ILE A 56 5.51 -5.70 3.43
CA ILE A 56 4.17 -5.28 3.01
C ILE A 56 3.31 -6.52 2.79
N GLU A 57 2.19 -6.59 3.52
CA GLU A 57 1.19 -7.62 3.34
C GLU A 57 0.18 -7.17 2.28
N TRP A 58 0.27 -7.78 1.10
CA TRP A 58 -0.69 -7.59 0.01
C TRP A 58 -1.84 -8.59 0.11
N ARG A 59 -3.08 -8.10 0.30
CA ARG A 59 -4.28 -8.93 0.36
C ARG A 59 -5.07 -8.79 -0.93
N GLY A 60 -5.59 -9.91 -1.45
CA GLY A 60 -6.44 -9.90 -2.66
C GLY A 60 -5.66 -9.64 -3.95
N GLY A 61 -4.39 -10.07 -4.00
CA GLY A 61 -3.48 -9.86 -5.14
C GLY A 61 -2.24 -9.07 -4.74
N GLY A 62 -1.18 -9.22 -5.54
CA GLY A 62 0.13 -8.61 -5.29
C GLY A 62 0.18 -7.10 -5.61
N PRO A 63 1.37 -6.51 -5.68
CA PRO A 63 1.58 -5.09 -6.00
C PRO A 63 1.13 -4.71 -7.42
N ASP A 64 0.95 -5.68 -8.32
CA ASP A 64 0.51 -5.47 -9.69
C ASP A 64 -1.03 -5.58 -9.86
N THR A 65 -1.75 -5.95 -8.81
CA THR A 65 -3.20 -6.13 -8.87
C THR A 65 -3.94 -4.85 -8.45
N TRP A 66 -4.61 -4.23 -9.43
CA TRP A 66 -5.42 -3.02 -9.29
C TRP A 66 -6.69 -3.16 -10.15
N GLU A 67 -7.82 -2.60 -9.69
CA GLU A 67 -9.01 -2.45 -10.53
C GLU A 67 -8.77 -1.36 -11.58
N HIS A 68 -9.34 -1.53 -12.77
CA HIS A 68 -9.10 -0.68 -13.95
C HIS A 68 -10.18 0.40 -14.10
#